data_AF-A0A6J4MWX0-F1
#
_entry.id   AF-A0A6J4MWX0-F1
#
_cell.length_a   1.000
_cell.length_b   1.000
_cell.length_c   1.000
_cell.angle_alpha   90.00
_cell.angle_beta   90.00
_cell.angle_gamma   90.00
#
_symmetry.space_group_name_H-M   'P 1'
#
loop_
_entity.id
_entity.type
_entity.pdbx_description
1 polymer ?
#
loop_
_entity_poly.entity_id
_entity_poly.type
_entity_poly.pdbx_seq_one_letter_code
_entity_poly.pdbx_strand_id
1 'polypeptide(L)'
;VDVEPAFRQDPSWFRTGEPGRDGCRVPIPWSGSEAPFGFGPGTAQPWIPQPATWSPLTVAAQAGTAGSTLELYRSALATRRTFAHTAGDDVEMLDLGEDVLAFRRGPLTVALNCGTAPVPLPAGEVIASSGDLPGGVLPPDTAVWLR
;
A
#
# COMPACT_ATOMS: atom_id res chain seq x y z
N VAL A 1 2.19 13.26 3.85
CA VAL A 1 3.41 13.96 4.31
C VAL A 1 3.02 15.37 4.69
N ASP A 2 3.50 15.86 5.83
CA ASP A 2 3.35 17.28 6.12
C ASP A 2 4.47 18.07 5.44
N VAL A 3 4.12 19.14 4.73
CA VAL A 3 5.07 19.97 3.97
C VAL A 3 5.22 21.29 4.71
N GLU A 4 6.44 21.72 5.01
CA GLU A 4 6.61 22.97 5.75
C GLU A 4 6.05 24.16 4.95
N PRO A 5 5.45 25.16 5.61
CA PRO A 5 4.86 26.35 4.98
C PRO A 5 5.72 27.00 3.89
N ALA A 6 7.05 27.05 4.09
CA ALA A 6 7.99 27.67 3.16
C ALA A 6 8.12 26.91 1.82
N PHE A 7 7.75 25.63 1.78
CA PHE A 7 7.85 24.78 0.59
C PHE A 7 6.49 24.48 -0.04
N ARG A 8 5.40 25.02 0.50
CA ARG A 8 4.04 24.82 -0.06
C ARG A 8 3.95 25.42 -1.46
N GLN A 9 3.35 24.66 -2.36
CA GLN A 9 3.12 25.01 -3.76
C GLN A 9 1.63 24.96 -4.14
N ASP A 10 0.76 24.40 -3.30
CA ASP A 10 -0.66 24.28 -3.63
C ASP A 10 -1.33 25.66 -3.66
N PRO A 11 -2.09 26.00 -4.72
CA PRO A 11 -2.86 27.25 -4.78
C PRO A 11 -3.83 27.46 -3.61
N SER A 12 -4.25 26.39 -2.92
CA SER A 12 -5.04 26.50 -1.69
C SER A 12 -4.26 27.22 -0.60
N TRP A 13 -2.97 26.91 -0.41
CA TRP A 13 -2.12 27.52 0.60
C TRP A 13 -2.05 29.05 0.41
N PHE A 14 -1.78 29.50 -0.81
CA PHE A 14 -1.65 30.93 -1.11
C PHE A 14 -2.97 31.71 -1.02
N ARG A 15 -4.12 31.03 -1.18
CA ARG A 15 -5.43 31.68 -1.18
C ARG A 15 -6.12 31.65 0.18
N THR A 16 -5.90 30.60 0.97
CA THR A 16 -6.66 30.35 2.19
C THR A 16 -5.80 30.03 3.41
N GLY A 17 -4.48 29.82 3.25
CA GLY A 17 -3.61 29.34 4.33
C GLY A 17 -3.78 27.85 4.65
N GLU A 18 -4.55 27.11 3.85
CA GLU A 18 -4.77 25.68 4.07
C GLU A 18 -3.67 24.83 3.40
N PRO A 19 -3.16 23.76 4.04
CA PRO A 19 -2.08 22.90 3.53
C PRO A 19 -2.24 22.39 2.08
N GLY A 20 -3.47 22.24 1.59
CA GLY A 20 -3.76 21.75 0.25
C GLY A 20 -3.27 20.31 0.01
N ARG A 21 -2.83 20.01 -1.22
CA ARG A 21 -2.49 18.65 -1.67
C ARG A 21 -0.99 18.38 -1.81
N ASP A 22 -0.13 19.30 -1.35
CA ASP A 22 1.32 19.16 -1.51
C ASP A 22 1.90 17.90 -0.87
N GLY A 23 1.30 17.45 0.24
CA GLY A 23 1.68 16.21 0.91
C GLY A 23 1.55 14.96 0.04
N CYS A 24 0.78 15.00 -1.05
CA CYS A 24 0.60 13.92 -2.03
C CYS A 24 1.38 14.17 -3.33
N ARG A 25 2.21 15.23 -3.39
CA ARG A 25 2.98 15.66 -4.56
C ARG A 25 4.47 15.76 -4.31
N VAL A 26 4.90 15.34 -3.12
CA VAL A 26 6.32 15.16 -2.81
C VAL A 26 6.92 14.24 -3.88
N PRO A 27 8.04 14.61 -4.52
CA PRO A 27 8.62 13.83 -5.60
C PRO A 27 8.96 12.39 -5.16
N ILE A 28 8.81 11.45 -6.09
CA ILE A 28 8.99 10.02 -5.82
C ILE A 28 10.45 9.71 -5.46
N PRO A 29 10.73 8.96 -4.36
CA PRO A 29 12.07 8.53 -4.02
C PRO A 29 12.45 7.26 -4.82
N TRP A 30 13.31 7.41 -5.84
CA TRP A 30 13.72 6.28 -6.67
C TRP A 30 14.88 5.49 -6.07
N SER A 31 15.90 6.16 -5.53
CA SER A 31 17.14 5.50 -5.11
C SER A 31 17.96 6.33 -4.13
N GLY A 32 19.05 5.75 -3.62
CA GLY A 32 20.00 6.45 -2.75
C GLY A 32 19.56 6.57 -1.29
N SER A 33 20.43 7.16 -0.48
CA SER A 33 20.21 7.37 0.96
C SER A 33 19.83 8.80 1.33
N GLU A 34 19.88 9.73 0.37
CA GLU A 34 19.63 11.16 0.60
C GLU A 34 18.81 11.78 -0.56
N ALA A 35 18.07 12.85 -0.25
CA ALA A 35 17.35 13.64 -1.24
C ALA A 35 18.33 14.21 -2.28
N PRO A 36 17.94 14.30 -3.58
CA PRO A 36 16.59 14.14 -4.13
C PRO A 36 16.21 12.69 -4.45
N PHE A 37 16.87 11.70 -3.85
CA PHE A 37 16.59 10.27 -4.00
C PHE A 37 16.48 9.83 -5.47
N GLY A 38 17.35 10.36 -6.33
CA GLY A 38 17.37 10.04 -7.76
C GLY A 38 16.16 10.55 -8.56
N PHE A 39 15.36 11.49 -8.04
CA PHE A 39 14.18 12.01 -8.73
C PHE A 39 14.47 12.75 -10.04
N GLY A 40 15.62 13.41 -10.15
CA GLY A 40 15.98 14.21 -11.32
C GLY A 40 17.45 14.04 -11.71
N PRO A 41 17.87 14.68 -12.83
CA PRO A 41 19.23 14.54 -13.38
C PRO A 41 20.32 15.21 -12.52
N GLY A 42 19.95 15.97 -11.49
CA GLY A 42 20.87 16.70 -10.63
C GLY A 42 20.67 16.38 -9.15
N THR A 43 21.50 17.01 -8.32
CA THR A 43 21.50 16.86 -6.86
C THR A 43 20.79 18.01 -6.13
N ALA A 44 20.25 18.97 -6.87
CA ALA A 44 19.52 20.09 -6.29
C ALA A 44 18.21 19.65 -5.63
N GLN A 45 17.80 20.40 -4.60
CA GLN A 45 16.52 20.19 -3.93
C GLN A 45 15.36 20.35 -4.93
N PRO A 46 14.40 19.40 -5.00
CA PRO A 46 13.20 19.53 -5.83
C PRO A 46 12.25 20.63 -5.33
N TRP A 47 11.19 20.90 -6.09
CA TRP A 47 10.20 21.94 -5.76
C TRP A 47 9.45 21.70 -4.43
N ILE A 48 9.35 20.44 -3.98
CA ILE A 48 8.91 20.06 -2.62
C ILE A 48 9.98 19.12 -2.04
N PRO A 49 10.51 19.41 -0.84
CA PRO A 49 11.46 18.54 -0.15
C PRO A 49 10.94 17.13 0.10
N GLN A 50 11.79 16.14 -0.12
CA GLN A 50 11.53 14.76 0.27
C GLN A 50 12.02 14.55 1.72
N PRO A 51 11.22 13.94 2.62
CA PRO A 51 11.66 13.64 3.98
C PRO A 51 12.90 12.72 4.01
N ALA A 52 13.87 13.02 4.87
CA ALA A 52 15.06 12.17 5.03
C ALA A 52 14.71 10.74 5.48
N THR A 53 13.61 10.57 6.21
CA THR A 53 13.06 9.28 6.64
C THR A 53 12.59 8.38 5.48
N TRP A 54 12.60 8.88 4.24
CA TRP A 54 12.23 8.12 3.05
C TRP A 54 13.35 7.30 2.42
N SER A 55 14.59 7.39 2.92
CA SER A 55 15.68 6.53 2.47
C SER A 55 15.30 5.03 2.39
N PRO A 56 14.71 4.41 3.44
CA PRO A 56 14.26 3.01 3.36
C PRO A 56 13.01 2.79 2.49
N LEU A 57 12.35 3.86 2.06
CA LEU A 57 11.13 3.81 1.25
C LEU A 57 11.41 4.02 -0.24
N THR A 58 12.67 4.18 -0.64
CA THR A 58 13.04 4.34 -2.05
C THR A 58 12.71 3.07 -2.85
N VAL A 59 12.43 3.23 -4.15
CA VAL A 59 12.21 2.08 -5.05
C VAL A 59 13.40 1.12 -5.01
N ALA A 60 14.63 1.64 -5.02
CA ALA A 60 15.84 0.82 -4.93
C ALA A 60 15.98 0.07 -3.60
N ALA A 61 15.58 0.66 -2.46
CA ALA A 61 15.63 -0.01 -1.16
C ALA A 61 14.57 -1.12 -1.02
N GLN A 62 13.41 -0.96 -1.67
CA GLN A 62 12.34 -1.96 -1.59
C GLN A 62 12.46 -3.07 -2.66
N ALA A 63 13.08 -2.80 -3.81
CA ALA A 63 13.17 -3.76 -4.89
C ALA A 63 13.93 -5.03 -4.46
N GLY A 64 13.28 -6.19 -4.56
CA GLY A 64 13.84 -7.47 -4.13
C GLY A 64 13.89 -7.66 -2.61
N THR A 65 13.44 -6.69 -1.81
CA THR A 65 13.37 -6.79 -0.35
C THR A 65 12.08 -7.49 0.05
N ALA A 66 12.21 -8.69 0.61
CA ALA A 66 11.08 -9.46 1.12
C ALA A 66 10.29 -8.66 2.18
N GLY A 67 8.96 -8.72 2.10
CA GLY A 67 8.07 -7.98 2.99
C GLY A 67 7.95 -6.48 2.70
N SER A 68 8.64 -5.94 1.68
CA SER A 68 8.46 -4.55 1.28
C SER A 68 7.11 -4.32 0.59
N THR A 69 6.59 -3.10 0.70
CA THR A 69 5.35 -2.68 0.01
C THR A 69 5.44 -2.88 -1.50
N LEU A 70 6.60 -2.57 -2.12
CA LEU A 70 6.81 -2.76 -3.55
C LEU A 70 6.68 -4.23 -3.95
N GLU A 71 7.33 -5.15 -3.23
CA GLU A 71 7.24 -6.58 -3.54
C GLU A 71 5.86 -7.16 -3.21
N LEU A 72 5.17 -6.66 -2.18
CA LEU A 72 3.77 -6.97 -1.91
C LEU A 72 2.89 -6.65 -3.14
N TYR A 73 2.96 -5.43 -3.68
CA TYR A 73 2.17 -5.04 -4.84
C TYR A 73 2.54 -5.82 -6.09
N ARG A 74 3.83 -6.08 -6.33
CA ARG A 74 4.29 -6.92 -7.46
C ARG A 74 3.72 -8.32 -7.37
N SER A 75 3.80 -8.95 -6.20
CA SER A 75 3.24 -10.28 -5.94
C SER A 75 1.72 -10.28 -6.12
N ALA A 76 0.99 -9.35 -5.51
CA ALA A 76 -0.46 -9.25 -5.63
C ALA A 76 -0.91 -9.05 -7.09
N LEU A 77 -0.22 -8.21 -7.86
CA LEU A 77 -0.51 -8.01 -9.29
C LEU A 77 -0.19 -9.24 -10.13
N ALA A 78 0.89 -9.97 -9.81
CA ALA A 78 1.22 -11.23 -10.48
C ALA A 78 0.14 -12.28 -10.20
N THR A 79 -0.24 -12.47 -8.93
CA THR A 79 -1.32 -13.37 -8.52
C THR A 79 -2.64 -12.97 -9.18
N ARG A 80 -2.97 -11.66 -9.23
CA ARG A 80 -4.17 -11.14 -9.91
C ARG A 80 -4.27 -11.60 -11.35
N ARG A 81 -3.18 -11.61 -12.11
CA ARG A 81 -3.18 -12.05 -13.53
C ARG A 81 -3.60 -13.52 -13.70
N THR A 82 -3.46 -14.36 -12.67
CA THR A 82 -3.81 -15.79 -12.75
C THR A 82 -5.30 -16.07 -12.65
N PHE A 83 -6.10 -15.15 -12.10
CA PHE A 83 -7.54 -15.38 -11.86
C PHE A 83 -8.45 -14.22 -12.29
N ALA A 84 -7.95 -12.98 -12.42
CA ALA A 84 -8.81 -11.82 -12.58
C ALA A 84 -9.70 -11.88 -13.83
N HIS A 85 -9.19 -12.49 -14.90
CA HIS A 85 -9.88 -12.66 -16.18
C HIS A 85 -10.84 -13.85 -16.21
N THR A 86 -10.71 -14.80 -15.29
CA THR A 86 -11.54 -16.02 -15.23
C THR A 86 -12.58 -15.99 -14.11
N ALA A 87 -12.48 -15.03 -13.19
CA ALA A 87 -13.33 -15.00 -11.99
C ALA A 87 -14.77 -14.49 -12.22
N GLY A 88 -15.14 -14.10 -13.45
CA GLY A 88 -16.47 -13.58 -13.77
C GLY A 88 -16.76 -12.21 -13.13
N ASP A 89 -18.02 -11.80 -13.21
CA ASP A 89 -18.48 -10.49 -12.68
C ASP A 89 -19.17 -10.60 -11.31
N ASP A 90 -19.56 -11.81 -10.93
CA ASP A 90 -20.29 -12.07 -9.68
C ASP A 90 -19.39 -11.91 -8.45
N VAL A 91 -19.92 -11.23 -7.44
CA VAL A 91 -19.30 -11.05 -6.13
C VAL A 91 -20.32 -11.43 -5.06
N GLU A 92 -19.94 -12.39 -4.22
CA GLU A 92 -20.73 -12.84 -3.09
C GLU A 92 -20.11 -12.27 -1.81
N MET A 93 -20.84 -11.41 -1.09
CA MET A 93 -20.39 -10.91 0.21
C MET A 93 -20.46 -12.02 1.25
N LEU A 94 -19.43 -12.12 2.09
CA LEU A 94 -19.34 -13.11 3.16
C LEU A 94 -19.42 -12.38 4.51
N ASP A 95 -20.21 -12.93 5.43
CA ASP A 95 -20.27 -12.44 6.80
C ASP A 95 -19.23 -13.18 7.66
N LEU A 96 -18.16 -12.47 8.01
CA LEU A 96 -17.11 -12.94 8.92
C LEU A 96 -17.00 -12.07 10.19
N GLY A 97 -18.07 -11.33 10.50
CA GLY A 97 -18.10 -10.34 11.58
C GLY A 97 -17.95 -8.90 11.10
N GLU A 98 -18.35 -7.96 11.96
CA GLU A 98 -18.50 -6.53 11.65
C GLU A 98 -17.19 -5.84 11.24
N ASP A 99 -16.05 -6.35 11.71
CA ASP A 99 -14.73 -5.81 11.47
C ASP A 99 -14.07 -6.35 10.20
N VAL A 100 -14.70 -7.30 9.49
CA VAL A 100 -14.09 -8.00 8.37
C VAL A 100 -14.83 -7.72 7.07
N LEU A 101 -14.14 -7.08 6.12
CA LEU A 101 -14.60 -7.04 4.73
C LEU A 101 -14.23 -8.35 4.05
N ALA A 102 -15.22 -9.19 3.77
CA ALA A 102 -15.01 -10.45 3.07
C ALA A 102 -15.96 -10.67 1.90
N PHE A 103 -15.43 -11.25 0.83
CA PHE A 103 -16.21 -11.61 -0.34
C PHE A 103 -15.59 -12.77 -1.11
N ARG A 104 -16.40 -13.48 -1.88
CA ARG A 104 -15.98 -14.46 -2.86
C ARG A 104 -16.14 -13.88 -4.27
N ARG A 105 -15.13 -14.07 -5.11
CA ARG A 105 -15.18 -13.75 -6.55
C ARG A 105 -14.51 -14.86 -7.34
N GLY A 106 -15.28 -15.59 -8.14
CA GLY A 106 -14.82 -16.79 -8.81
C GLY A 106 -14.22 -17.79 -7.81
N PRO A 107 -12.99 -18.30 -8.03
CA PRO A 107 -12.39 -19.31 -7.15
C PRO A 107 -11.78 -18.72 -5.87
N LEU A 108 -11.87 -17.41 -5.63
CA LEU A 108 -11.18 -16.76 -4.52
C LEU A 108 -12.11 -16.27 -3.44
N THR A 109 -11.71 -16.50 -2.19
CA THR A 109 -12.19 -15.78 -1.03
C THR A 109 -11.18 -14.70 -0.67
N VAL A 110 -11.64 -13.45 -0.56
CA VAL A 110 -10.85 -12.30 -0.09
C VAL A 110 -11.39 -11.90 1.26
N ALA A 111 -10.49 -11.71 2.23
CA ALA A 111 -10.83 -11.16 3.54
C ALA A 111 -9.83 -10.06 3.91
N LEU A 112 -10.34 -8.96 4.45
CA LEU A 112 -9.58 -7.85 5.02
C LEU A 112 -10.10 -7.60 6.44
N ASN A 113 -9.23 -7.72 7.43
CA ASN A 113 -9.54 -7.31 8.79
C ASN A 113 -9.34 -5.79 8.91
N CYS A 114 -10.46 -5.08 9.00
CA CYS A 114 -10.55 -3.64 9.21
C CYS A 114 -10.63 -3.26 10.70
N GLY A 115 -10.67 -4.26 11.60
CA GLY A 115 -10.75 -4.07 13.04
C GLY A 115 -9.40 -3.91 13.72
N THR A 116 -9.42 -3.90 15.04
CA THR A 116 -8.22 -3.73 15.89
C THR A 116 -7.79 -5.01 16.60
N ALA A 117 -8.55 -6.10 16.47
CA ALA A 117 -8.26 -7.40 17.06
C ALA A 117 -8.07 -8.46 15.96
N PRO A 118 -7.25 -9.50 16.19
CA PRO A 118 -7.14 -10.62 15.27
C PRO A 118 -8.45 -11.40 15.21
N VAL A 119 -8.81 -11.86 14.00
CA VAL A 119 -9.99 -12.71 13.75
C VAL A 119 -9.55 -14.09 13.27
N PRO A 120 -10.38 -15.14 13.36
CA PRO A 120 -10.05 -16.44 12.79
C PRO A 120 -9.76 -16.34 11.29
N LEU A 121 -8.68 -16.97 10.83
CA LEU A 121 -8.37 -17.02 9.40
C LEU A 121 -9.39 -17.92 8.69
N PRO A 122 -10.02 -17.48 7.58
CA PRO A 122 -10.90 -18.35 6.82
C PRO A 122 -10.12 -19.53 6.23
N ALA A 123 -10.78 -20.69 6.11
CA ALA A 123 -10.15 -21.87 5.53
C ALA A 123 -9.85 -21.66 4.04
N GLY A 124 -8.70 -22.18 3.58
CA GLY A 124 -8.28 -22.15 2.18
C GLY A 124 -6.77 -22.13 2.02
N GLU A 125 -6.30 -22.30 0.79
CA GLU A 125 -4.89 -22.12 0.43
C GLU A 125 -4.58 -20.61 0.34
N VAL A 126 -3.60 -20.11 1.11
CA VAL A 126 -3.16 -18.71 1.02
C VAL A 126 -2.38 -18.49 -0.27
N ILE A 127 -2.94 -17.68 -1.16
CA ILE A 127 -2.30 -17.32 -2.44
C ILE A 127 -1.69 -15.91 -2.44
N ALA A 128 -2.14 -15.03 -1.54
CA ALA A 128 -1.55 -13.72 -1.28
C ALA A 128 -1.93 -13.25 0.12
N SER A 129 -1.02 -12.54 0.80
CA SER A 129 -1.32 -11.82 2.03
C SER A 129 -0.53 -10.52 2.11
N SER A 130 -1.11 -9.49 2.73
CA SER A 130 -0.45 -8.20 2.95
C SER A 130 0.43 -8.16 4.20
N GLY A 131 0.42 -9.22 5.01
CA GLY A 131 1.19 -9.32 6.24
C GLY A 131 1.35 -10.76 6.71
N ASP A 132 1.98 -10.96 7.86
CA ASP A 132 2.15 -12.29 8.45
C ASP A 132 0.82 -12.84 8.96
N LEU A 133 0.65 -14.17 8.88
CA LEU A 133 -0.54 -14.89 9.34
C LEU A 133 -0.18 -15.87 10.48
N PRO A 134 0.14 -15.36 11.68
CA PRO A 134 0.56 -16.21 12.79
C PRO A 134 -0.60 -17.06 13.30
N GLY A 135 -0.35 -18.31 13.67
CA GLY A 135 -1.27 -19.10 14.49
C GLY A 135 -2.69 -19.28 13.93
N GLY A 136 -2.88 -19.21 12.61
CA GLY A 136 -4.20 -19.42 11.99
C GLY A 136 -5.19 -18.27 12.22
N VAL A 137 -4.69 -17.06 12.50
CA VAL A 137 -5.51 -15.85 12.59
C VAL A 137 -5.19 -14.87 11.45
N LEU A 138 -6.15 -13.98 11.17
CA LEU A 138 -5.98 -12.80 10.33
C LEU A 138 -5.80 -11.57 11.24
N PRO A 139 -4.58 -11.00 11.33
CA PRO A 139 -4.33 -9.81 12.15
C PRO A 139 -5.08 -8.56 11.65
N PRO A 140 -5.17 -7.51 12.48
CA PRO A 140 -5.59 -6.17 12.05
C PRO A 140 -4.84 -5.68 10.81
N ASP A 141 -5.49 -4.81 10.04
CA ASP A 141 -4.91 -4.15 8.85
C ASP A 141 -4.31 -5.11 7.81
N THR A 142 -4.76 -6.37 7.82
CA THR A 142 -4.24 -7.44 6.97
C THR A 142 -5.30 -7.97 6.03
N ALA A 143 -4.95 -8.02 4.74
CA ALA A 143 -5.72 -8.67 3.70
C ALA A 143 -5.13 -10.05 3.36
N VAL A 144 -6.00 -11.01 3.05
CA VAL A 144 -5.63 -12.33 2.56
C VAL A 144 -6.52 -12.73 1.38
N TRP A 145 -5.91 -13.38 0.39
CA TRP A 145 -6.60 -14.05 -0.71
C TRP A 145 -6.41 -15.55 -0.54
N LEU A 146 -7.52 -16.27 -0.56
CA LEU A 146 -7.61 -17.70 -0.31
C LEU A 146 -8.26 -18.39 -1.51
N ARG A 147 -7.80 -19.61 -1.84
CA ARG A 147 -8.43 -20.50 -2.81
C ARG A 147 -8.98 -21.75 -2.13
#